data_AF-C0HK66-F1
#
_entry.id   AF-C0HK66-F1
#
_cell.length_a   1.000
_cell.length_b   1.000
_cell.length_c   1.000
_cell.angle_alpha   90.00
_cell.angle_beta   90.00
_cell.angle_gamma   90.00
#
_symmetry.space_group_name_H-M   'P 1'
#
loop_
_entity.id
_entity.type
_entity.pdbx_description
1 polymer ?
#
loop_
_entity_poly.entity_id
_entity_poly.type
_entity_poly.pdbx_seq_one_letter_code
_entity_poly.pdbx_strand_id
1 'polypeptide(L)' 'AGAYTLFGKAIPPHHLAIATIGTVVALVAPKPWSPKVKLEPKIDASSPEEEKFIKEYLEKHL' A
#
# COMPACT_ATOMS: atom_id res chain seq x y z
N ALA A 1 -10.79 27.34 21.83
CA ALA A 1 -11.49 26.21 21.19
C ALA A 1 -11.83 25.19 22.26
N GLY A 2 -13.10 24.77 22.39
CA GLY A 2 -13.55 23.82 23.41
C GLY A 2 -13.14 22.38 23.09
N ALA A 3 -12.95 21.56 24.12
CA ALA A 3 -12.78 20.11 23.97
C ALA A 3 -14.12 19.44 23.63
N TYR A 4 -14.08 18.35 22.88
CA TYR A 4 -15.25 17.52 22.59
C TYR A 4 -15.44 16.50 23.71
N THR A 5 -16.63 16.41 24.28
CA THR A 5 -16.94 15.37 25.27
C THR A 5 -17.35 14.09 24.55
N LEU A 6 -16.48 13.09 24.57
CA LEU A 6 -16.71 11.77 23.97
C LEU A 6 -16.54 10.70 25.06
N PHE A 7 -17.51 9.79 25.19
CA PHE A 7 -17.50 8.74 26.22
C PHE A 7 -17.22 9.28 27.64
N GLY A 8 -17.79 10.43 27.98
CA GLY A 8 -17.59 11.10 29.27
C GLY A 8 -16.21 11.74 29.48
N LYS A 9 -15.34 11.73 28.47
CA LYS A 9 -14.00 12.34 28.51
C LYS A 9 -13.92 13.55 27.59
N ALA A 10 -13.29 14.63 28.05
CA ALA A 10 -13.00 15.80 27.23
C ALA A 10 -11.77 15.53 26.34
N ILE A 11 -11.97 15.49 25.03
CA ILE A 11 -10.94 15.25 24.02
C ILE A 11 -10.64 16.55 23.27
N PRO A 12 -9.38 17.06 23.30
CA PRO A 12 -9.01 18.26 22.58
C PRO A 12 -9.18 18.12 21.05
N PRO A 13 -9.60 19.16 20.31
CA PRO A 13 -9.84 19.07 18.86
C PRO A 13 -8.63 18.60 18.04
N HIS A 14 -7.40 18.98 18.41
CA HIS A 14 -6.20 18.57 17.68
C HIS A 14 -5.91 17.07 17.81
N HIS A 15 -6.34 16.42 18.90
CA HIS A 15 -6.24 14.96 19.01
C HIS A 15 -7.18 14.27 18.03
N LEU A 16 -8.41 14.78 17.87
CA LEU A 16 -9.34 14.27 16.87
C LEU A 16 -8.85 14.54 15.44
N ALA A 17 -8.20 15.68 15.21
CA ALA A 17 -7.59 15.99 13.92
C ALA A 17 -6.47 15.00 13.58
N ILE A 18 -5.53 14.75 14.52
CA ILE A 18 -4.45 13.77 14.36
C ILE A 18 -5.03 12.37 14.14
N ALA A 19 -6.05 11.98 14.92
CA ALA A 19 -6.71 10.68 14.75
C ALA A 19 -7.38 10.54 13.38
N THR A 20 -8.06 11.58 12.91
CA THR A 20 -8.70 11.60 11.58
C THR A 20 -7.66 11.46 10.48
N ILE A 21 -6.61 12.29 10.50
CA ILE A 21 -5.53 12.25 9.49
C ILE A 21 -4.83 10.89 9.54
N GLY A 22 -4.47 10.41 10.72
CA GLY A 22 -3.83 9.11 10.91
C GLY A 22 -4.70 7.95 10.40
N THR A 23 -6.01 8.01 10.62
CA THR A 23 -6.96 7.00 10.12
C THR A 23 -7.03 7.01 8.60
N VAL A 24 -7.15 8.19 7.98
CA VAL A 24 -7.16 8.32 6.52
C VAL A 24 -5.86 7.77 5.92
N VAL A 25 -4.71 8.16 6.48
CA VAL A 25 -3.40 7.66 6.02
C VAL A 25 -3.32 6.14 6.18
N ALA A 26 -3.72 5.57 7.32
CA ALA A 26 -3.66 4.14 7.55
C ALA A 26 -4.53 3.31 6.58
N LEU A 27 -5.65 3.88 6.11
CA LEU A 27 -6.56 3.21 5.16
C LEU A 27 -6.11 3.36 3.71
N VAL A 28 -5.58 4.52 3.32
CA VAL A 28 -5.27 4.85 1.92
C VAL A 28 -3.81 4.58 1.56
N ALA A 29 -2.88 4.75 2.50
CA ALA A 29 -1.47 4.54 2.21
C ALA A 29 -1.19 3.06 1.91
N PRO A 30 -0.25 2.77 0.99
CA PRO A 30 0.21 1.40 0.77
C PRO A 30 0.75 0.83 2.07
N LYS A 31 0.30 -0.37 2.43
CA LYS A 31 0.73 -1.01 3.67
C LYS A 31 2.23 -1.33 3.55
N PRO A 32 3.07 -0.89 4.50
CA PRO A 32 4.52 -1.07 4.38
C PRO A 32 4.96 -2.54 4.50
N TRP A 33 4.08 -3.41 5.02
CA TRP A 33 4.29 -4.86 5.11
C TRP A 33 3.62 -5.66 3.99
N SER A 34 2.93 -5.01 3.04
CA SER A 34 2.39 -5.73 1.88
C SER A 34 3.53 -6.10 0.92
N PRO A 35 3.54 -7.32 0.36
CA PRO A 35 4.52 -7.70 -0.64
C PRO A 35 4.48 -6.70 -1.79
N LYS A 36 5.64 -6.22 -2.21
CA LYS A 36 5.76 -5.33 -3.36
C LYS A 36 5.17 -6.06 -4.56
N VAL A 37 4.19 -5.45 -5.22
CA VAL A 37 3.68 -5.96 -6.50
C VAL A 37 4.87 -5.97 -7.45
N LYS A 38 5.25 -7.16 -7.92
CA LYS A 38 6.26 -7.27 -8.98
C LYS A 38 5.62 -6.69 -10.23
N LEU A 39 6.11 -5.53 -10.67
CA LEU A 39 5.74 -4.93 -11.95
C LEU A 39 6.48 -5.69 -13.05
N GLU A 40 6.05 -6.92 -13.32
CA GLU A 40 6.60 -7.69 -14.42
C GLU A 40 5.98 -7.20 -15.73
N PRO A 41 6.79 -6.87 -16.75
CA PRO A 41 6.25 -6.56 -18.06
C PRO A 41 5.46 -7.78 -18.56
N LYS A 42 4.33 -7.54 -19.23
CA LYS A 42 3.60 -8.61 -19.90
C LYS A 42 4.49 -9.20 -20.98
N ILE A 43 4.87 -10.47 -20.82
CA ILE A 43 5.65 -11.22 -21.81
C ILE A 43 4.65 -11.86 -22.76
N ASP A 44 4.43 -11.21 -23.90
CA ASP A 44 3.68 -11.76 -25.02
C ASP A 44 4.71 -12.23 -26.07
N ALA A 45 5.05 -13.52 -26.07
CA ALA A 45 5.93 -14.08 -27.11
C ALA A 45 5.13 -14.90 -28.12
N SER A 46 5.68 -15.08 -29.31
CA SER A 46 4.98 -15.83 -30.37
C SER A 46 4.99 -17.34 -30.14
N SER A 47 5.81 -17.82 -29.20
CA SER A 47 5.92 -19.24 -28.84
C SER A 47 6.01 -19.42 -27.32
N PRO A 48 5.42 -20.51 -26.76
CA PRO A 48 5.51 -20.81 -25.33
C PRO A 48 6.95 -21.01 -24.83
N GLU A 49 7.84 -21.49 -25.70
CA GLU A 49 9.25 -21.74 -25.40
C GLU A 49 10.01 -20.42 -25.19
N GLU A 50 9.77 -19.43 -26.04
CA GLU A 50 10.34 -18.10 -25.91
C GLU A 50 9.80 -17.38 -24.67
N GLU A 51 8.50 -17.46 -24.38
CA GLU A 51 7.95 -16.90 -23.14
C GLU A 51 8.65 -17.47 -21.90
N LYS A 52 8.88 -18.79 -21.89
CA LYS A 52 9.55 -19.47 -20.80
C LYS A 52 11.01 -19.02 -20.66
N PHE A 53 11.73 -18.93 -21.79
CA PHE A 53 13.11 -18.44 -21.80
C PHE A 53 13.20 -17.01 -21.26
N ILE A 54 12.32 -16.10 -21.69
CA ILE A 54 12.31 -14.70 -21.23
C ILE A 54 12.03 -14.63 -19.73
N LYS A 55 11.05 -15.40 -19.21
CA LYS A 55 10.75 -15.46 -17.78
C LYS A 55 11.97 -15.91 -16.97
N GLU A 56 12.60 -17.02 -17.36
CA GLU A 56 13.79 -17.54 -16.67
C GLU A 56 14.99 -16.59 -16.74
N TYR A 57 15.17 -15.90 -17.87
CA TYR A 57 16.23 -14.91 -18.03
C TYR A 57 16.01 -13.70 -17.12
N LEU A 58 14.78 -13.16 -17.09
CA LEU A 58 14.43 -12.03 -16.23
C LEU A 58 14.55 -12.40 -14.75
N GLU A 59 14.11 -13.60 -14.34
CA GLU A 59 14.23 -14.07 -12.96
C GLU A 59 15.68 -14.22 -12.48
N LYS A 60 16.61 -14.54 -13.38
CA LYS A 60 18.04 -14.70 -13.03
C LYS A 60 18.82 -13.38 -12.99
N HIS A 61 18.28 -12.34 -13.62
CA HIS A 61 19.02 -11.09 -13.85
C HIS A 61 18.33 -9.83 -13.30
N LEU A 62 17.16 -9.96 -12.65
CA LEU A 62 16.47 -8.91 -11.89
C LEU A 62 16.28 -9.33 -10.43
#